data_AF-A0A258EK34-F1
#
_entry.id   AF-A0A258EK34-F1
#
_cell.length_a   1.000
_cell.length_b   1.000
_cell.length_c   1.000
_cell.angle_alpha   90.00
_cell.angle_beta   90.00
_cell.angle_gamma   90.00
#
_symmetry.space_group_name_H-M   'P 1'
#
loop_
_entity.id
_entity.type
_entity.pdbx_description
1 polymer ?
#
loop_
_entity_poly.entity_id
_entity_poly.type
_entity_poly.pdbx_seq_one_letter_code
_entity_poly.pdbx_strand_id
1 'polypeptide(L)' 'MADHNQPEHAHGSMDIREKERTFAGFIRMSVWVVFITIAVLIFMALVNA' A
#
# COMPACT_ATOMS: atom_id res chain seq x y z
N MET A 1 -17.34 12.59 38.65
CA MET A 1 -17.02 12.85 37.24
C MET A 1 -15.52 12.66 37.06
N ALA A 2 -15.08 11.74 36.20
CA ALA A 2 -13.68 11.68 35.81
C ALA A 2 -13.42 12.81 34.79
N ASP A 3 -12.42 13.64 35.06
CA ASP A 3 -11.95 14.73 34.20
C ASP A 3 -11.30 14.14 32.94
N HIS A 4 -11.99 14.22 31.80
CA HIS A 4 -11.46 13.83 30.50
C HIS A 4 -10.72 15.01 29.87
N ASN A 5 -9.53 15.32 30.38
CA ASN A 5 -8.60 16.22 29.71
C ASN A 5 -7.91 15.47 28.56
N GLN A 6 -8.57 15.34 27.40
CA GLN A 6 -7.95 14.75 26.21
C GLN A 6 -6.95 15.78 25.63
N PRO A 7 -5.67 15.42 25.44
CA PRO A 7 -4.74 16.31 24.78
C PRO A 7 -5.31 16.67 23.40
N GLU A 8 -5.48 17.97 23.14
CA GLU A 8 -6.05 18.47 21.89
C GLU A 8 -5.25 17.90 20.71
N HIS A 9 -5.84 16.94 19.99
CA HIS A 9 -5.17 16.28 18.88
C HIS A 9 -5.04 17.27 17.72
N ALA A 10 -3.85 17.87 17.56
CA ALA A 10 -3.55 18.78 16.45
C ALA A 10 -3.63 18.04 15.11
N HIS A 11 -4.64 18.39 14.31
CA HIS A 11 -4.85 17.79 12.99
C HIS A 11 -3.61 17.98 12.10
N GLY A 12 -3.15 16.92 11.45
CA GLY A 12 -1.98 16.95 10.56
C GLY A 12 -0.61 16.85 11.24
N SER A 13 -0.54 16.89 12.58
CA SER A 13 0.71 16.72 13.34
C SER A 13 1.06 15.25 13.61
N MET A 14 0.24 14.32 13.13
CA MET A 14 0.44 12.88 13.36
C MET A 14 1.61 12.35 12.53
N ASP A 15 2.47 11.55 13.15
CA ASP A 15 3.55 10.84 12.47
C ASP A 15 3.00 9.87 11.41
N ILE A 16 3.45 10.04 10.17
CA ILE A 16 3.02 9.23 9.02
C ILE A 16 4.07 8.26 8.47
N ARG A 17 5.23 8.10 9.12
CA ARG A 17 6.36 7.31 8.60
C ARG A 17 5.97 5.87 8.25
N GLU A 18 5.14 5.26 9.08
CA GLU A 18 4.64 3.90 8.83
C GLU A 18 3.70 3.81 7.61
N LYS A 19 2.89 4.85 7.38
CA LYS A 19 1.95 4.91 6.25
C LYS A 19 2.72 5.10 4.95
N GLU A 20 3.75 5.95 4.94
CA GLU A 20 4.67 6.11 3.81
C GLU A 20 5.39 4.81 3.48
N ARG A 21 5.93 4.11 4.49
CA ARG A 21 6.57 2.79 4.31
C ARG A 21 5.61 1.77 3.73
N THR A 22 4.36 1.77 4.20
CA THR A 22 3.32 0.86 3.70
C THR A 22 2.97 1.19 2.25
N PHE A 23 2.85 2.47 1.90
CA PHE A 23 2.61 2.91 0.53
C PHE A 23 3.76 2.51 -0.41
N ALA A 24 5.01 2.71 0.01
CA ALA A 24 6.17 2.27 -0.76
C ALA A 24 6.17 0.75 -0.98
N GLY A 25 5.81 -0.02 0.05
CA GLY A 25 5.60 -1.47 -0.04
C GLY A 25 4.48 -1.84 -1.02
N PHE A 26 3.34 -1.15 -0.94
CA PHE A 26 2.20 -1.34 -1.83
C PHE A 26 2.60 -1.13 -3.30
N ILE A 27 3.27 -0.03 -3.63
CA ILE A 27 3.71 0.24 -5.01
C ILE A 27 4.65 -0.86 -5.52
N ARG A 28 5.61 -1.30 -4.70
CA ARG A 28 6.52 -2.39 -5.08
C ARG A 28 5.77 -3.69 -5.36
N MET A 29 4.77 -4.02 -4.55
CA MET A 29 3.90 -5.19 -4.75
C MET A 29 3.06 -5.04 -6.02
N SER A 30 2.48 -3.87 -6.27
CA SER A 30 1.69 -3.59 -7.48
C SER A 30 2.52 -3.78 -8.76
N VAL A 31 3.77 -3.31 -8.77
CA VAL A 31 4.69 -3.52 -9.90
C VAL A 31 4.91 -5.01 -10.15
N TRP A 32 5.14 -5.80 -9.10
CA TRP A 32 5.29 -7.24 -9.21
C TRP A 32 4.04 -7.93 -9.76
N VAL A 33 2.85 -7.53 -9.30
CA VAL A 33 1.57 -8.05 -9.81
C VAL A 33 1.45 -7.78 -11.31
N VAL A 34 1.73 -6.55 -11.76
CA VAL A 34 1.68 -6.20 -13.19
C VAL A 34 2.62 -7.08 -14.02
N PHE A 35 3.87 -7.27 -13.57
CA PHE A 35 4.82 -8.15 -14.27
C PHE A 35 4.33 -9.60 -14.34
N ILE A 36 3.80 -10.14 -13.25
CA ILE A 36 3.26 -11.51 -13.22
C ILE A 36 2.07 -11.62 -14.18
N THR A 37 1.14 -10.67 -14.16
CA THR A 37 -0.02 -10.67 -15.06
C THR A 37 0.42 -10.67 -16.51
N ILE A 38 1.37 -9.81 -16.90
CA ILE A 38 1.90 -9.78 -18.27
C ILE A 38 2.59 -11.10 -18.62
N ALA A 39 3.41 -11.66 -17.72
CA ALA A 39 4.10 -12.92 -17.96
C ALA A 39 3.11 -14.07 -18.18
N VAL A 40 2.03 -14.14 -17.39
CA VAL A 40 0.96 -15.12 -17.55
C VAL A 40 0.23 -14.94 -18.88
N LEU A 41 -0.10 -13.70 -19.26
CA LEU A 41 -0.76 -13.42 -20.55
C LEU A 41 0.11 -13.84 -21.74
N ILE A 42 1.41 -13.54 -21.70
CA ILE A 42 2.36 -13.98 -22.74
C ILE A 42 2.45 -15.50 -22.76
N PHE A 43 2.59 -16.16 -21.59
CA PHE A 43 2.66 -17.62 -21.52
C PHE A 43 1.39 -18.28 -22.07
N MET A 44 0.21 -17.78 -21.69
CA MET A 44 -1.06 -18.26 -22.21
C MET A 44 -1.15 -18.07 -23.72
N ALA A 45 -0.70 -16.92 -24.24
CA ALA A 45 -0.64 -16.68 -25.68
C ALA A 45 0.36 -17.61 -26.38
N LEU A 46 1.45 -18.03 -25.77
CA LEU A 46 2.40 -18.95 -26.42
C LEU A 46 1.95 -20.42 -26.38
N VAL A 47 1.30 -20.84 -25.30
CA VAL A 47 0.87 -22.23 -25.09
C VAL A 47 -0.50 -22.53 -25.68
N ASN A 48 -1.37 -21.52 -25.77
CA ASN A 48 -2.72 -21.62 -26.30
C ASN A 48 -2.96 -20.68 -27.51
N ALA A 49 -1.89 -20.20 -28.17
CA ALA A 49 -2.01 -19.73 -29.56
C ALA A 49 -2.23 -20.89 -30.52
#